data_AF-A0A519QYN3-F1
#
_entry.id   AF-A0A519QYN3-F1
#
_cell.length_a   1.000
_cell.length_b   1.000
_cell.length_c   1.000
_cell.angle_alpha   90.00
_cell.angle_beta   90.00
_cell.angle_gamma   90.00
#
_symmetry.space_group_name_H-M   'P 1'
#
loop_
_entity.id
_entity.type
_entity.pdbx_description
1 polymer ?
#
loop_
_entity_poly.entity_id
_entity_poly.type
_entity_poly.pdbx_seq_one_letter_code
_entity_poly.pdbx_strand_id
1 'polypeptide(L)' 'FNIDSTTVAINGGEDYELLFTIKMEDFDKIKGNPNFTIIGHMTQESEGIHLITRANTKIELRARGWNALSED' A
#
# COMPACT_ATOMS: atom_id res chain seq x y z
N PHE A 1 -3.71 -21.79 8.36
CA PHE A 1 -2.81 -20.74 7.83
C PHE A 1 -2.89 -19.55 8.77
N ASN A 2 -1.76 -19.09 9.32
CA ASN A 2 -1.69 -17.93 10.22
C ASN A 2 -0.86 -16.82 9.57
N ILE A 3 -1.21 -16.50 8.32
CA ILE A 3 -0.57 -15.43 7.56
C ILE A 3 -1.38 -14.17 7.81
N ASP A 4 -0.69 -13.11 8.22
CA ASP A 4 -1.29 -11.82 8.47
C ASP A 4 -1.88 -11.23 7.17
N SER A 5 -3.12 -10.73 7.24
CA SER A 5 -3.86 -10.23 6.07
C SER A 5 -3.18 -9.03 5.40
N THR A 6 -2.47 -8.20 6.17
CA THR A 6 -1.71 -7.07 5.63
C THR A 6 -0.51 -7.57 4.83
N THR A 7 0.09 -8.69 5.23
CA THR A 7 1.14 -9.34 4.44
C THR A 7 0.63 -9.83 3.09
N VAL A 8 -0.58 -10.41 3.03
CA VAL A 8 -1.20 -10.85 1.77
C VAL A 8 -1.54 -9.66 0.88
N ALA A 9 -2.19 -8.63 1.41
CA ALA A 9 -2.58 -7.45 0.63
C ALA A 9 -1.41 -6.69 0.00
N ILE A 10 -0.21 -6.77 0.59
CA ILE A 10 0.99 -6.05 0.13
C ILE A 10 1.86 -6.89 -0.80
N ASN A 11 1.89 -8.21 -0.62
CA ASN A 11 2.78 -9.10 -1.37
C ASN A 11 2.03 -10.01 -2.35
N GLY A 12 0.69 -9.96 -2.33
CA GLY A 12 -0.15 -10.57 -3.35
C GLY A 12 0.07 -9.92 -4.71
N GLY A 13 -0.48 -10.58 -5.73
CA GLY A 13 -0.51 -10.09 -7.10
C GLY A 13 -1.80 -10.56 -7.75
N GLU A 14 -1.95 -10.28 -9.04
CA GLU A 14 -3.12 -10.67 -9.84
C GLU A 14 -4.46 -10.04 -9.42
N ASP A 15 -4.45 -9.02 -8.56
CA ASP A 15 -5.67 -8.27 -8.21
C ASP A 15 -6.14 -7.33 -9.34
N TYR A 16 -5.24 -6.95 -10.26
CA TYR A 16 -5.51 -6.06 -11.41
C TYR A 16 -6.20 -4.72 -11.04
N GLU A 17 -5.98 -4.26 -9.81
CA GLU A 17 -6.46 -2.97 -9.30
C GLU A 17 -5.55 -1.80 -9.71
N LEU A 18 -6.07 -0.57 -9.60
CA LEU A 18 -5.29 0.65 -9.82
C LEU A 18 -4.69 1.19 -8.52
N LEU A 19 -3.38 1.45 -8.52
CA LEU A 19 -2.71 2.23 -7.48
C LEU A 19 -2.29 3.58 -8.04
N PHE A 20 -2.82 4.65 -7.47
CA PHE A 20 -2.53 6.02 -7.88
C PHE A 20 -2.62 6.99 -6.70
N THR A 21 -2.18 8.22 -6.92
CA THR A 21 -2.27 9.31 -5.95
C THR A 21 -3.18 10.41 -6.46
N ILE A 22 -3.75 11.17 -5.53
CA ILE A 22 -4.51 12.39 -5.82
C ILE A 22 -3.91 13.56 -5.04
N LYS A 23 -4.26 14.78 -5.43
CA LYS A 23 -3.95 15.95 -4.61
C LYS A 23 -4.80 15.91 -3.33
N MET A 24 -4.25 16.44 -2.24
CA MET A 24 -4.97 16.52 -0.96
C MET A 24 -6.28 17.33 -1.07
N GLU A 25 -6.32 18.36 -1.91
CA GLU A 25 -7.52 19.17 -2.17
C GLU A 25 -8.67 18.39 -2.83
N ASP A 26 -8.37 17.23 -3.47
CA ASP A 26 -9.36 16.39 -4.14
C ASP A 26 -9.92 15.28 -3.23
N PHE A 27 -9.45 15.16 -1.98
CA PHE A 27 -9.84 14.09 -1.06
C PHE A 27 -11.36 13.99 -0.87
N ASP A 28 -12.04 15.13 -0.70
CA ASP A 28 -13.48 15.18 -0.47
C ASP A 28 -14.30 14.65 -1.65
N LYS A 29 -13.71 14.65 -2.87
CA LYS A 29 -14.37 14.13 -4.07
C LYS A 29 -14.44 12.60 -4.08
N ILE A 30 -13.55 11.91 -3.36
CA ILE A 30 -13.41 10.46 -3.42
C ILE A 30 -13.67 9.72 -2.10
N LYS A 31 -13.62 10.40 -0.95
CA LYS A 31 -13.69 9.78 0.39
C LYS A 31 -14.94 8.92 0.68
N GLY A 32 -16.02 9.10 -0.09
CA GLY A 32 -17.26 8.34 0.03
C GLY A 32 -17.56 7.44 -1.16
N ASN A 33 -16.64 7.32 -2.12
CA ASN A 33 -16.85 6.49 -3.30
C ASN A 33 -16.60 5.01 -2.94
N PRO A 34 -17.55 4.10 -3.18
CA PRO A 34 -17.42 2.70 -2.81
C PRO A 34 -16.33 1.93 -3.57
N ASN A 35 -15.86 2.47 -4.70
CA ASN A 35 -14.83 1.84 -5.53
C ASN A 35 -13.40 2.26 -5.15
N PHE A 36 -13.24 3.24 -4.25
CA PHE A 36 -11.92 3.76 -3.88
C PHE A 36 -11.68 3.66 -2.38
N THR A 37 -10.52 3.14 -2.01
CA THR A 37 -10.07 3.08 -0.62
C THR A 37 -8.78 3.88 -0.47
N ILE A 38 -8.77 4.83 0.46
CA ILE A 38 -7.56 5.57 0.81
C ILE A 38 -6.71 4.71 1.74
N ILE A 39 -5.51 4.34 1.30
CA ILE A 39 -4.60 3.45 2.03
C ILE A 39 -3.37 4.17 2.62
N GLY A 40 -3.21 5.47 2.37
CA GLY A 40 -2.06 6.23 2.84
C GLY A 40 -2.02 7.66 2.30
N HIS A 41 -0.86 8.32 2.44
CA HIS A 41 -0.58 9.65 1.89
C HIS A 41 0.89 9.74 1.49
N MET A 42 1.19 10.62 0.52
CA MET A 42 2.57 10.89 0.10
C MET A 42 3.27 11.79 1.12
N THR A 43 4.55 11.54 1.38
CA THR A 43 5.43 12.34 2.24
C THR A 43 6.66 12.80 1.48
N GLN A 44 7.58 13.51 2.14
CA GLN A 44 8.89 13.78 1.58
C GLN A 44 9.63 12.47 1.30
N GLU A 45 10.45 12.45 0.24
CA GLU A 45 11.21 11.27 -0.17
C GLU A 45 12.14 10.75 0.95
N SER A 46 12.70 11.67 1.76
CA SER A 46 13.57 11.34 2.90
C SER A 46 12.88 10.49 3.98
N GLU A 47 11.55 10.46 4.04
CA GLU A 47 10.79 9.65 4.98
C GLU A 47 10.65 8.18 4.53
N GLY A 48 11.00 7.83 3.29
CA GLY A 48 10.92 6.47 2.76
C GLY A 48 9.50 5.89 2.65
N ILE A 49 9.40 4.58 2.41
CA ILE A 49 8.13 3.87 2.20
C ILE A 49 7.84 2.96 3.40
N HIS A 50 6.75 3.22 4.10
CA HIS A 50 6.44 2.56 5.37
C HIS A 50 4.98 2.12 5.47
N LEU A 51 4.77 0.96 6.10
CA LEU A 51 3.49 0.56 6.64
C LEU A 51 3.38 1.08 8.07
N ILE A 52 2.30 1.79 8.36
CA ILE A 52 1.98 2.27 9.70
C ILE A 52 1.01 1.28 10.35
N THR A 53 1.42 0.65 11.44
CA THR A 53 0.56 -0.31 12.15
C THR A 53 -0.47 0.39 13.04
N ARG A 54 -1.46 -0.35 13.54
CA ARG A 54 -2.45 0.15 14.51
C ARG A 54 -1.82 0.64 15.83
N ALA A 55 -0.61 0.18 16.14
CA ALA A 55 0.19 0.63 17.29
C ALA A 55 1.09 1.83 16.95
N ASN A 56 0.90 2.46 15.79
CA ASN A 56 1.70 3.58 15.28
C ASN A 56 3.19 3.25 15.10
N THR A 57 3.49 1.97 14.82
CA THR A 57 4.86 1.53 14.48
C THR A 57 5.10 1.71 12.99
N LYS A 58 6.23 2.32 12.62
CA LYS A 58 6.70 2.38 11.23
C LYS A 58 7.44 1.09 10.91
N ILE A 59 6.95 0.35 9.91
CA ILE A 59 7.63 -0.83 9.36
C ILE A 59 8.03 -0.50 7.93
N GLU A 60 9.32 -0.57 7.62
CA GLU A 60 9.83 -0.38 6.25
C GLU A 60 9.20 -1.41 5.32
N LEU A 61 8.62 -0.94 4.21
CA LEU A 61 8.09 -1.83 3.18
C LEU A 61 9.21 -2.26 2.24
N ARG A 62 9.37 -3.58 2.11
CA ARG A 62 10.27 -4.20 1.13
C ARG A 62 9.42 -4.95 0.11
N ALA A 63 9.63 -4.64 -1.16
CA ALA A 63 8.97 -5.36 -2.24
C ALA A 63 9.40 -6.83 -2.22
N ARG A 64 8.44 -7.75 -2.03
CA ARG A 64 8.63 -9.20 -2.16
C ARG A 64 7.65 -9.83 -3.14
N GLY A 65 7.11 -9.02 -4.05
CA GLY A 65 6.22 -9.51 -5.11
C GLY A 65 6.95 -10.44 -6.09
N TRP A 66 6.18 -11.05 -6.99
CA TRP A 66 6.70 -11.95 -8.01
C TRP A 66 7.76 -11.29 -8.90
N ASN A 67 8.89 -11.96 -9.08
CA ASN A 67 9.94 -11.56 -10.03
C ASN A 67 10.29 -12.75 -10.93
N ALA A 68 9.91 -12.69 -12.21
CA ALA A 68 10.15 -13.77 -13.17
C ALA A 68 11.63 -13.97 -13.54
N LEU A 69 12.52 -13.07 -13.07
CA LEU A 69 13.95 -13.06 -13.37
C LEU A 69 14.83 -13.39 -12.15
N SER A 70 14.25 -13.60 -10.96
CA SER A 70 15.03 -14.05 -9.81
C SER A 70 15.26 -15.57 -9.89
N GLU A 71 16.52 -15.98 -9.89
CA GLU A 71 16.91 -17.34 -9.48
C GLU A 71 16.81 -17.40 -7.94
N ASP A 72 16.16 -18.44 -7.41
CA ASP A 72 15.93 -18.64 -5.97
C ASP A 72 17.22 -18.58 -5.12
#